data_AF-A0A840VQX2-F1
#
_entry.id   AF-A0A840VQX2-F1
#
_cell.length_a   1.000
_cell.length_b   1.000
_cell.length_c   1.000
_cell.angle_alpha   90.00
_cell.angle_beta   90.00
_cell.angle_gamma   90.00
#
_symmetry.space_group_name_H-M   'P 1'
#
loop_
_entity.id
_entity.type
_entity.pdbx_description
1 polymer ?
#
loop_
_entity_poly.entity_id
_entity_poly.type
_entity_poly.pdbx_seq_one_letter_code
_entity_poly.pdbx_strand_id
1 'polypeptide(L)'
;MAKILPILDTPLNGEGDPDALASGIEFAVTRGADVISISAVAGASVRLQQAIRAAQDADIVVVAAAGNWPPDTGVRFPASEEGVIAVGGVGRDGLHAAVSVTGPKVDVVAPAVDIYSTSYDGKYSKGTGTSSATAIVAGAAALIRSKYPYLPAREVAHRLTATAVDKGAPGRDDEYGYGVIDLVAALTADVPPLGFESVSAPAGAGPTTTAGALPGDEGGGATARGLATLGVILAAGVGWAVVARRRRRGDDPPPRISR
;
A
#
# COMPACT_ATOMS: atom_id res chain seq x y z
N MET A 1 19.78 -9.76 -7.48
CA MET A 1 20.50 -8.61 -6.87
C MET A 1 20.14 -7.37 -7.67
N ALA A 2 19.59 -6.34 -7.03
CA ALA A 2 19.26 -5.08 -7.72
C ALA A 2 20.53 -4.26 -8.00
N LYS A 3 20.49 -3.47 -9.07
CA LYS A 3 21.51 -2.47 -9.41
C LYS A 3 20.85 -1.10 -9.46
N ILE A 4 21.56 -0.07 -9.02
CA ILE A 4 21.04 1.30 -9.00
C ILE A 4 21.64 2.07 -10.18
N LEU A 5 20.77 2.68 -10.99
CA LEU A 5 21.12 3.64 -12.04
C LEU A 5 20.83 5.05 -11.51
N PRO A 6 21.83 5.81 -11.02
CA PRO A 6 21.60 7.16 -10.56
C PRO A 6 21.36 8.10 -11.74
N ILE A 7 20.32 8.92 -11.65
CA ILE A 7 19.96 9.94 -12.64
C ILE A 7 19.79 11.25 -11.89
N LEU A 8 20.56 12.26 -12.27
CA LEU A 8 20.46 13.61 -11.71
C LEU A 8 19.52 14.43 -12.60
N ASP A 9 18.39 14.87 -12.03
CA ASP A 9 17.36 15.66 -12.72
C ASP A 9 17.12 17.04 -12.08
N THR A 10 17.64 17.27 -10.88
CA THR A 10 17.29 18.46 -10.10
C THR A 10 18.27 19.59 -10.40
N PRO A 11 17.80 20.76 -10.86
CA PRO A 11 18.64 21.95 -11.01
C PRO A 11 19.18 22.44 -9.65
N LEU A 12 20.27 23.20 -9.67
CA LEU A 12 20.98 23.64 -8.45
C LEU A 12 20.12 24.47 -7.47
N ASN A 13 18.98 25.01 -7.92
CA ASN A 13 18.03 25.77 -7.09
C ASN A 13 17.04 24.86 -6.33
N GLY A 14 17.04 23.54 -6.57
CA GLY A 14 16.21 22.56 -5.86
C GLY A 14 14.72 22.58 -6.24
N GLU A 15 14.34 23.33 -7.28
CA GLU A 15 12.97 23.34 -7.79
C GLU A 15 12.77 22.20 -8.80
N GLY A 16 11.58 21.59 -8.80
CA GLY A 16 11.24 20.53 -9.74
C GLY A 16 11.06 21.08 -11.16
N ASP A 17 11.94 20.69 -12.08
CA ASP A 17 11.81 20.97 -13.51
C ASP A 17 11.15 19.76 -14.21
N PRO A 18 9.92 19.90 -14.73
CA PRO A 18 9.21 18.80 -15.37
C PRO A 18 9.92 18.29 -16.63
N ASP A 19 10.66 19.12 -17.37
CA ASP A 19 11.37 18.70 -18.58
C ASP A 19 12.68 17.99 -18.25
N ALA A 20 13.35 18.38 -17.16
CA ALA A 20 14.50 17.64 -16.64
C ALA A 20 14.09 16.25 -16.11
N LEU A 21 12.99 16.18 -15.35
CA LEU A 21 12.43 14.92 -14.89
C LEU A 21 12.00 14.02 -16.06
N ALA A 22 11.35 14.59 -17.09
CA ALA A 22 10.97 13.85 -18.29
C ALA A 22 12.20 13.26 -18.99
N SER A 23 13.26 14.06 -19.15
CA SER A 23 14.54 13.61 -19.73
C SER A 23 15.17 12.49 -18.91
N GLY A 24 15.07 12.54 -17.58
CA GLY A 24 15.54 11.50 -16.68
C GLY A 24 14.78 10.19 -16.84
N ILE A 25 13.45 10.24 -16.96
CA ILE A 25 12.60 9.07 -17.23
C ILE A 25 12.92 8.47 -18.60
N GLU A 26 12.99 9.29 -19.65
CA GLU A 26 13.36 8.86 -21.02
C GLU A 26 14.73 8.15 -21.03
N PHE A 27 15.69 8.66 -20.26
CA PHE A 27 16.99 8.02 -20.08
C PHE A 27 16.87 6.67 -19.37
N ALA A 28 16.12 6.59 -18.26
CA ALA A 28 15.89 5.34 -17.55
C ALA A 28 15.28 4.25 -18.45
N VAL A 29 14.30 4.63 -19.27
CA VAL A 29 13.68 3.76 -20.29
C VAL A 29 14.73 3.26 -21.28
N THR A 30 15.54 4.17 -21.83
CA THR A 30 16.60 3.83 -22.80
C THR A 30 17.64 2.88 -22.20
N ARG A 31 17.87 2.95 -20.88
CA ARG A 31 18.80 2.07 -20.16
C ARG A 31 18.17 0.75 -19.71
N GLY A 32 16.88 0.53 -19.96
CA GLY A 32 16.16 -0.69 -19.62
C GLY A 32 16.02 -0.88 -18.11
N ALA A 33 15.71 0.18 -17.36
CA ALA A 33 15.42 0.06 -15.93
C ALA A 33 14.14 -0.76 -15.69
N ASP A 34 14.12 -1.63 -14.68
CA ASP A 34 12.91 -2.40 -14.33
C ASP A 34 11.94 -1.60 -13.43
N VAL A 35 12.49 -0.66 -12.65
CA VAL A 35 11.76 0.17 -11.68
C VAL A 35 12.36 1.59 -11.70
N ILE A 36 11.50 2.61 -11.75
CA ILE A 36 11.86 4.02 -11.62
C ILE A 36 11.29 4.53 -10.29
N SER A 37 12.14 5.14 -9.46
CA SER A 37 11.79 5.70 -8.15
C SER A 37 11.93 7.21 -8.17
N ILE A 38 10.82 7.93 -8.06
CA ILE A 38 10.76 9.40 -8.17
C ILE A 38 10.35 10.01 -6.82
N SER A 39 11.33 10.52 -6.10
CA SER A 39 11.11 11.20 -4.81
C SER A 39 11.06 12.72 -4.94
N ALA A 40 10.41 13.20 -6.00
CA ALA A 40 10.29 14.61 -6.36
C ALA A 40 8.87 14.94 -6.80
N VAL A 41 8.52 16.23 -6.74
CA VAL A 41 7.28 16.78 -7.28
C VAL A 41 7.62 17.75 -8.40
N ALA A 42 6.81 17.78 -9.45
CA ALA A 42 6.95 18.69 -10.57
C ALA A 42 5.57 19.16 -11.04
N GLY A 43 5.54 20.23 -11.84
CA GLY A 43 4.33 20.57 -12.59
C GLY A 43 4.00 19.46 -13.61
N ALA A 44 2.73 19.27 -13.94
CA ALA A 44 2.37 18.41 -15.06
C ALA A 44 2.80 19.09 -16.38
N SER A 45 3.48 18.37 -17.26
CA SER A 45 3.76 18.78 -18.64
C SER A 45 3.41 17.65 -19.59
N VAL A 46 3.09 18.00 -20.85
CA VAL A 46 2.79 17.00 -21.89
C VAL A 46 3.97 16.05 -22.06
N ARG A 47 5.20 16.57 -22.08
CA ARG A 47 6.41 15.77 -22.22
C ARG A 47 6.58 14.81 -21.06
N LEU A 48 6.39 15.28 -19.83
CA LEU A 48 6.55 14.44 -18.65
C LEU A 48 5.50 13.33 -18.58
N GLN A 49 4.24 13.62 -18.94
CA GLN A 49 3.20 12.60 -19.07
C GLN A 49 3.56 11.56 -20.14
N GLN A 50 4.06 12.00 -21.29
CA GLN A 50 4.52 11.10 -22.36
C GLN A 50 5.70 10.23 -21.92
N ALA A 51 6.65 10.78 -21.16
CA ALA A 51 7.78 10.03 -20.63
C ALA A 51 7.33 8.94 -19.63
N ILE A 52 6.38 9.26 -18.74
CA ILE A 52 5.79 8.28 -17.80
C ILE A 52 5.08 7.16 -18.56
N ARG A 53 4.26 7.51 -19.56
CA ARG A 53 3.57 6.51 -20.40
C ARG A 53 4.55 5.64 -21.16
N ALA A 54 5.61 6.22 -21.73
CA ALA A 54 6.65 5.46 -22.40
C ALA A 54 7.36 4.47 -21.44
N ALA A 55 7.53 4.82 -20.17
CA ALA A 55 8.05 3.89 -19.16
C ALA A 55 7.06 2.76 -18.86
N GLN A 56 5.78 3.07 -18.71
CA GLN A 56 4.73 2.07 -18.48
C GLN A 56 4.57 1.11 -19.67
N ASP A 57 4.59 1.64 -20.91
CA ASP A 57 4.55 0.87 -22.15
C ASP A 57 5.78 -0.04 -22.31
N ALA A 58 6.92 0.36 -21.74
CA ALA A 58 8.13 -0.44 -21.66
C ALA A 58 8.14 -1.44 -20.50
N ASP A 59 7.00 -1.68 -19.83
CA ASP A 59 6.83 -2.58 -18.68
C ASP A 59 7.68 -2.18 -17.46
N ILE A 60 7.93 -0.88 -17.27
CA ILE A 60 8.69 -0.36 -16.13
C ILE A 60 7.73 0.04 -15.01
N VAL A 61 8.02 -0.40 -13.78
CA VAL A 61 7.26 0.03 -12.59
C VAL A 61 7.68 1.46 -12.22
N VAL A 62 6.76 2.41 -12.26
CA VAL A 62 7.02 3.80 -11.84
C VAL A 62 6.44 4.01 -10.45
N VAL A 63 7.28 4.40 -9.49
CA VAL A 63 6.91 4.66 -8.10
C VAL A 63 7.25 6.10 -7.76
N ALA A 64 6.29 6.86 -7.21
CA ALA A 64 6.51 8.27 -6.91
C ALA A 64 5.96 8.69 -5.54
N ALA A 65 6.58 9.71 -4.96
CA ALA A 65 6.19 10.28 -3.66
C ALA A 65 4.88 11.07 -3.78
N ALA A 66 3.94 10.80 -2.88
CA ALA A 66 2.64 11.48 -2.91
C ALA A 66 2.77 13.00 -2.63
N GLY A 67 3.70 13.39 -1.75
CA GLY A 67 3.96 14.78 -1.38
C GLY A 67 4.14 14.97 0.13
N ASN A 68 4.68 16.13 0.53
CA ASN A 68 4.98 16.47 1.93
C ASN A 68 4.27 17.75 2.44
N TRP A 69 3.22 18.19 1.74
CA TRP A 69 2.48 19.43 2.05
C TRP A 69 1.04 19.11 2.45
N PRO A 70 0.80 18.67 3.69
CA PRO A 70 -0.52 18.18 4.12
C PRO A 70 -1.68 19.21 4.10
N PRO A 71 -1.48 20.56 4.05
CA PRO A 71 -2.60 21.46 3.76
C PRO A 71 -3.17 21.26 2.34
N ASP A 72 -2.40 20.67 1.44
CA ASP A 72 -2.87 20.25 0.12
C ASP A 72 -3.47 18.84 0.20
N THR A 73 -4.74 18.72 -0.18
CA THR A 73 -5.47 17.45 -0.23
C THR A 73 -5.29 16.71 -1.57
N GLY A 74 -4.15 16.91 -2.23
CA GLY A 74 -3.89 16.39 -3.57
C GLY A 74 -2.51 15.76 -3.69
N VAL A 75 -2.49 14.44 -3.95
CA VAL A 75 -1.31 13.73 -4.47
C VAL A 75 -0.73 14.54 -5.64
N ARG A 76 0.56 14.86 -5.56
CA ARG A 76 1.24 15.72 -6.53
C ARG A 76 1.67 14.95 -7.77
N PHE A 77 1.89 15.66 -8.86
CA PHE A 77 2.49 15.09 -10.06
C PHE A 77 4.00 14.84 -9.81
N PRO A 78 4.59 13.70 -10.25
CA PRO A 78 4.03 12.64 -11.10
C PRO A 78 3.27 11.52 -10.40
N ALA A 79 3.25 11.46 -9.07
CA ALA A 79 2.52 10.40 -8.34
C ALA A 79 1.03 10.37 -8.67
N SER A 80 0.45 11.49 -9.10
CA SER A 80 -0.94 11.56 -9.52
C SER A 80 -1.23 11.03 -10.95
N GLU A 81 -0.22 10.71 -11.76
CA GLU A 81 -0.45 10.17 -13.11
C GLU A 81 -0.97 8.72 -13.02
N GLU A 82 -1.90 8.36 -13.90
CA GLU A 82 -2.45 7.00 -13.94
C GLU A 82 -1.34 5.96 -14.19
N GLY A 83 -1.39 4.84 -13.47
CA GLY A 83 -0.40 3.76 -13.55
C GLY A 83 0.93 4.04 -12.84
N VAL A 84 1.10 5.20 -12.19
CA VAL A 84 2.20 5.45 -11.25
C VAL A 84 1.77 5.01 -9.86
N ILE A 85 2.63 4.25 -9.16
CA ILE A 85 2.37 3.88 -7.76
C ILE A 85 2.63 5.09 -6.87
N ALA A 86 1.58 5.71 -6.36
CA ALA A 86 1.65 6.85 -5.47
C ALA A 86 1.85 6.41 -4.02
N VAL A 87 2.94 6.88 -3.41
CA VAL A 87 3.37 6.41 -2.08
C VAL A 87 3.23 7.49 -1.03
N GLY A 88 2.34 7.25 -0.07
CA GLY A 88 2.22 8.05 1.15
C GLY A 88 3.11 7.52 2.29
N GLY A 89 3.05 8.18 3.44
CA GLY A 89 3.95 7.93 4.56
C GLY A 89 3.27 7.54 5.85
N VAL A 90 3.86 6.59 6.58
CA VAL A 90 3.47 6.25 7.97
C VAL A 90 4.63 6.42 8.95
N GLY A 91 4.29 6.65 10.22
CA GLY A 91 5.21 6.62 11.36
C GLY A 91 5.56 5.20 11.79
N ARG A 92 6.40 5.09 12.84
CA ARG A 92 6.83 3.80 13.43
C ARG A 92 5.68 3.04 14.12
N ASP A 93 4.70 3.77 14.62
CA ASP A 93 3.42 3.25 15.12
C ASP A 93 2.49 2.77 13.97
N GLY A 94 2.90 3.05 12.73
CA GLY A 94 2.13 2.80 11.53
C GLY A 94 0.85 3.63 11.45
N LEU A 95 0.80 4.76 12.15
CA LEU A 95 -0.20 5.80 11.92
C LEU A 95 0.25 6.65 10.72
N HIS A 96 -0.71 7.24 10.01
CA HIS A 96 -0.46 8.17 8.92
C HIS A 96 0.47 9.29 9.40
N ALA A 97 1.56 9.50 8.65
CA ALA A 97 2.56 10.48 9.03
C ALA A 97 2.03 11.89 8.79
N ALA A 98 2.15 12.78 9.78
CA ALA A 98 1.68 14.16 9.66
C ALA A 98 2.31 14.95 8.49
N VAL A 99 3.48 14.51 7.98
CA VAL A 99 4.13 15.10 6.81
C VAL A 99 3.48 14.67 5.49
N SER A 100 2.84 13.50 5.44
CA SER A 100 2.32 12.91 4.21
C SER A 100 1.03 13.62 3.77
N VAL A 101 0.89 13.81 2.46
CA VAL A 101 -0.41 14.21 1.88
C VAL A 101 -1.36 13.01 1.85
N THR A 102 -2.66 13.32 1.82
CA THR A 102 -3.75 12.36 1.64
C THR A 102 -4.45 12.60 0.31
N GLY A 103 -5.23 11.63 -0.15
CA GLY A 103 -6.16 11.82 -1.26
C GLY A 103 -6.47 10.55 -2.05
N PRO A 104 -7.38 10.65 -3.03
CA PRO A 104 -7.93 9.50 -3.75
C PRO A 104 -6.93 8.76 -4.65
N LYS A 105 -5.75 9.34 -4.84
CA LYS A 105 -4.69 8.76 -5.67
C LYS A 105 -3.59 8.08 -4.87
N VAL A 106 -3.63 8.08 -3.54
CA VAL A 106 -2.67 7.28 -2.74
C VAL A 106 -2.97 5.80 -2.97
N ASP A 107 -1.95 5.03 -3.37
CA ASP A 107 -2.06 3.58 -3.60
C ASP A 107 -1.63 2.78 -2.38
N VAL A 108 -0.47 3.10 -1.80
CA VAL A 108 0.08 2.41 -0.64
C VAL A 108 0.86 3.38 0.23
N VAL A 109 1.10 2.99 1.47
CA VAL A 109 1.98 3.73 2.37
C VAL A 109 3.14 2.87 2.87
N ALA A 110 4.24 3.53 3.19
CA ALA A 110 5.42 2.89 3.77
C ALA A 110 6.07 3.82 4.82
N PRO A 111 7.03 3.32 5.63
CA PRO A 111 7.69 4.14 6.66
C PRO A 111 8.33 5.41 6.08
N ALA A 112 7.96 6.56 6.65
CA ALA A 112 8.37 7.89 6.17
C ALA A 112 8.93 8.80 7.27
N VAL A 113 8.88 8.38 8.54
CA VAL A 113 9.30 9.21 9.69
C VAL A 113 10.56 8.64 10.32
N ASP A 114 11.54 9.50 10.61
CA ASP A 114 12.80 9.14 11.27
C ASP A 114 13.57 8.01 10.55
N ILE A 115 13.56 8.04 9.22
CA ILE A 115 14.23 7.03 8.39
C ILE A 115 15.71 7.37 8.26
N TYR A 116 16.56 6.40 8.61
CA TYR A 116 18.01 6.51 8.43
C TYR A 116 18.43 6.04 7.05
N SER A 117 19.29 6.80 6.37
CA SER A 117 19.88 6.44 5.08
C SER A 117 21.32 6.91 4.96
N THR A 118 22.01 6.48 3.91
CA THR A 118 23.37 6.93 3.56
C THR A 118 23.37 8.40 3.14
N SER A 119 24.44 9.11 3.48
CA SER A 119 24.67 10.52 3.16
C SER A 119 25.92 10.71 2.29
N TYR A 120 25.99 11.81 1.56
CA TYR A 120 27.09 12.13 0.64
C TYR A 120 28.45 12.32 1.32
N ASP A 121 28.47 12.60 2.62
CA ASP A 121 29.67 12.76 3.44
C ASP A 121 30.22 11.43 3.99
N GLY A 122 29.73 10.29 3.46
CA GLY A 122 30.13 8.95 3.89
C GLY A 122 29.54 8.53 5.24
N LYS A 123 28.54 9.27 5.75
CA LYS A 123 27.86 8.99 7.02
C LYS A 123 26.41 8.56 6.78
N TYR A 124 25.64 8.57 7.86
CA TYR A 124 24.20 8.38 7.83
C TYR A 124 23.50 9.70 8.17
N SER A 125 22.36 9.92 7.52
CA SER A 125 21.43 11.00 7.83
C SER A 125 20.08 10.40 8.23
N LYS A 126 19.30 11.19 8.97
CA LYS A 126 17.93 10.86 9.34
C LYS A 126 16.99 11.86 8.69
N GLY A 127 15.98 11.36 7.97
CA GLY A 127 15.00 12.19 7.26
C GLY A 127 13.56 11.81 7.57
N THR A 128 12.65 12.75 7.34
CA THR A 128 11.21 12.54 7.42
C THR A 128 10.57 13.09 6.14
N GLY A 129 9.81 12.24 5.44
CA GLY A 129 9.12 12.58 4.20
C GLY A 129 8.80 11.35 3.34
N THR A 130 7.80 11.50 2.47
CA THR A 130 7.32 10.46 1.54
C THR A 130 8.41 9.94 0.59
N SER A 131 9.48 10.71 0.35
CA SER A 131 10.67 10.26 -0.38
C SER A 131 11.27 8.95 0.16
N SER A 132 11.31 8.78 1.49
CA SER A 132 11.84 7.53 2.08
C SER A 132 10.89 6.36 1.84
N ALA A 133 9.58 6.60 1.95
CA ALA A 133 8.56 5.61 1.67
C ALA A 133 8.60 5.16 0.21
N THR A 134 8.75 6.09 -0.74
CA THR A 134 8.90 5.81 -2.17
C THR A 134 10.09 4.90 -2.46
N ALA A 135 11.25 5.18 -1.86
CA ALA A 135 12.44 4.33 -2.02
C ALA A 135 12.22 2.92 -1.49
N ILE A 136 11.51 2.77 -0.35
CA ILE A 136 11.16 1.46 0.22
C ILE A 136 10.23 0.68 -0.74
N VAL A 137 9.18 1.33 -1.26
CA VAL A 137 8.24 0.69 -2.21
C VAL A 137 8.94 0.31 -3.52
N ALA A 138 9.82 1.16 -4.05
CA ALA A 138 10.61 0.83 -5.23
C ALA A 138 11.54 -0.37 -4.99
N GLY A 139 12.14 -0.47 -3.80
CA GLY A 139 12.90 -1.65 -3.38
C GLY A 139 12.05 -2.92 -3.30
N ALA A 140 10.82 -2.80 -2.79
CA ALA A 140 9.86 -3.90 -2.77
C ALA A 140 9.48 -4.35 -4.19
N ALA A 141 9.18 -3.42 -5.10
CA ALA A 141 8.92 -3.72 -6.51
C ALA A 141 10.10 -4.45 -7.18
N ALA A 142 11.34 -4.02 -6.91
CA ALA A 142 12.54 -4.67 -7.42
C ALA A 142 12.72 -6.10 -6.87
N LEU A 143 12.37 -6.35 -5.60
CA LEU A 143 12.39 -7.69 -5.02
C LEU A 143 11.31 -8.59 -5.63
N ILE A 144 10.11 -8.06 -5.88
CA ILE A 144 9.03 -8.78 -6.57
C ILE A 144 9.51 -9.16 -7.99
N ARG A 145 10.04 -8.22 -8.77
CA ARG A 145 10.63 -8.51 -10.10
C ARG A 145 11.78 -9.52 -10.02
N SER A 146 12.60 -9.48 -8.99
CA SER A 146 13.67 -10.46 -8.80
C SER A 146 13.13 -11.88 -8.54
N LYS A 147 11.97 -12.02 -7.91
CA LYS A 147 11.32 -13.33 -7.65
C LYS A 147 10.44 -13.77 -8.82
N TYR A 148 9.78 -12.83 -9.47
CA TYR A 148 8.83 -13.03 -10.57
C TYR A 148 9.26 -12.19 -11.79
N PRO A 149 10.32 -12.62 -12.52
CA PRO A 149 10.96 -11.78 -13.55
C PRO A 149 10.06 -11.43 -14.74
N TYR A 150 9.04 -12.23 -15.00
CA TYR A 150 8.09 -12.04 -16.10
C TYR A 150 6.76 -11.44 -15.66
N LEU A 151 6.63 -11.02 -14.39
CA LEU A 151 5.41 -10.42 -13.87
C LEU A 151 5.28 -8.99 -14.40
N PRO A 152 4.22 -8.64 -15.16
CA PRO A 152 4.06 -7.31 -15.72
C PRO A 152 4.02 -6.21 -14.65
N ALA A 153 4.38 -4.98 -14.99
CA ALA A 153 4.49 -3.86 -14.07
C ALA A 153 3.17 -3.60 -13.32
N ARG A 154 2.04 -3.69 -14.02
CA ARG A 154 0.70 -3.56 -13.41
C ARG A 154 0.41 -4.67 -12.39
N GLU A 155 0.92 -5.87 -12.61
CA GLU A 155 0.74 -7.00 -11.69
C GLU A 155 1.69 -6.87 -10.48
N VAL A 156 2.86 -6.25 -10.65
CA VAL A 156 3.72 -5.85 -9.53
C VAL A 156 3.00 -4.83 -8.64
N ALA A 157 2.39 -3.80 -9.26
CA ALA A 157 1.59 -2.81 -8.54
C ALA A 157 0.40 -3.46 -7.82
N HIS A 158 -0.35 -4.32 -8.53
CA HIS A 158 -1.46 -5.09 -7.94
C HIS A 158 -1.02 -5.94 -6.76
N ARG A 159 0.12 -6.63 -6.88
CA ARG A 159 0.65 -7.48 -5.82
C ARG A 159 1.04 -6.66 -4.59
N LEU A 160 1.58 -5.45 -4.77
CA LEU A 160 1.87 -4.52 -3.67
C LEU A 160 0.59 -4.06 -2.98
N THR A 161 -0.47 -3.73 -3.73
CA THR A 161 -1.73 -3.24 -3.15
C THR A 161 -2.56 -4.35 -2.52
N ALA A 162 -2.70 -5.50 -3.19
CA ALA A 162 -3.50 -6.64 -2.73
C ALA A 162 -2.93 -7.35 -1.49
N THR A 163 -1.64 -7.15 -1.19
CA THR A 163 -0.98 -7.73 -0.01
C THR A 163 -0.69 -6.70 1.06
N ALA A 164 -1.06 -5.43 0.86
CA ALA A 164 -0.89 -4.40 1.86
C ALA A 164 -1.75 -4.69 3.10
N VAL A 165 -1.23 -4.30 4.26
CA VAL A 165 -1.96 -4.37 5.53
C VAL A 165 -2.89 -3.16 5.59
N ASP A 166 -4.18 -3.42 5.38
CA ASP A 166 -5.25 -2.44 5.51
C ASP A 166 -5.23 -1.75 6.88
N LYS A 167 -5.31 -0.42 6.86
CA LYS A 167 -5.33 0.47 8.01
C LYS A 167 -6.23 1.64 7.69
N GLY A 168 -6.89 2.16 8.73
CA GLY A 168 -7.85 3.25 8.57
C GLY A 168 -9.25 2.70 8.36
N ALA A 169 -9.95 3.20 7.36
CA ALA A 169 -11.28 2.72 7.00
C ALA A 169 -11.15 1.43 6.17
N PRO A 170 -12.00 0.41 6.39
CA PRO A 170 -11.87 -0.86 5.66
C PRO A 170 -11.84 -0.67 4.14
N GLY A 171 -10.85 -1.29 3.49
CA GLY A 171 -10.60 -1.16 2.07
C GLY A 171 -9.74 0.05 1.73
N ARG A 172 -9.87 0.54 0.49
CA ARG A 172 -9.03 1.65 0.03
C ARG A 172 -9.51 2.98 0.61
N ASP A 173 -8.63 3.72 1.27
CA ASP A 173 -8.92 5.05 1.82
C ASP A 173 -7.88 6.12 1.41
N ASP A 174 -8.19 7.40 1.70
CA ASP A 174 -7.37 8.54 1.29
C ASP A 174 -6.09 8.72 2.12
N GLU A 175 -5.97 8.09 3.29
CA GLU A 175 -4.81 8.20 4.18
C GLU A 175 -3.79 7.09 3.90
N TYR A 176 -4.25 5.85 3.76
CA TYR A 176 -3.40 4.66 3.65
C TYR A 176 -3.40 4.05 2.24
N GLY A 177 -4.26 4.52 1.33
CA GLY A 177 -4.48 3.84 0.07
C GLY A 177 -5.06 2.45 0.34
N TYR A 178 -4.47 1.41 -0.24
CA TYR A 178 -4.77 0.00 0.06
C TYR A 178 -4.11 -0.50 1.36
N GLY A 179 -3.25 0.30 1.99
CA GLY A 179 -2.63 -0.03 3.28
C GLY A 179 -1.11 0.13 3.31
N VAL A 180 -0.53 -0.33 4.42
CA VAL A 180 0.93 -0.36 4.62
C VAL A 180 1.51 -1.55 3.89
N ILE A 181 2.55 -1.36 3.07
CA ILE A 181 3.16 -2.49 2.35
C ILE A 181 3.60 -3.62 3.29
N ASP A 182 3.38 -4.86 2.87
CA ASP A 182 3.94 -6.06 3.51
C ASP A 182 4.83 -6.79 2.51
N LEU A 183 6.14 -6.63 2.65
CA LEU A 183 7.11 -7.23 1.75
C LEU A 183 7.11 -8.76 1.79
N VAL A 184 6.81 -9.37 2.95
CA VAL A 184 6.76 -10.82 3.07
C VAL A 184 5.54 -11.32 2.31
N ALA A 185 4.37 -10.77 2.57
CA ALA A 185 3.14 -11.12 1.87
C ALA A 185 3.26 -10.87 0.36
N ALA A 186 3.80 -9.71 -0.05
CA ALA A 186 4.06 -9.40 -1.45
C ALA A 186 5.01 -10.41 -2.13
N LEU A 187 5.88 -11.09 -1.38
CA LEU A 187 6.74 -12.14 -1.94
C LEU A 187 6.15 -13.54 -1.80
N THR A 188 5.25 -13.83 -0.87
CA THR A 188 4.86 -15.22 -0.56
C THR A 188 3.39 -15.54 -0.79
N ALA A 189 2.50 -14.56 -0.83
CA ALA A 189 1.07 -14.78 -1.01
C ALA A 189 0.76 -15.31 -2.42
N ASP A 190 -0.29 -16.12 -2.52
CA ASP A 190 -0.92 -16.37 -3.82
C ASP A 190 -1.85 -15.20 -4.13
N VAL A 191 -1.56 -14.47 -5.20
CA VAL A 191 -2.30 -13.26 -5.58
C VAL A 191 -2.90 -13.52 -6.96
N PRO A 192 -4.24 -13.64 -7.06
CA PRO A 192 -4.90 -13.78 -8.34
C PRO A 192 -4.52 -12.63 -9.29
N PRO A 193 -4.32 -12.88 -10.60
CA PRO A 193 -4.03 -11.80 -11.54
C PRO A 193 -5.17 -10.78 -11.61
N LEU A 194 -4.87 -9.55 -12.02
CA LEU A 194 -5.91 -8.55 -12.26
C LEU A 194 -6.99 -9.08 -13.22
N GLY A 195 -8.26 -8.87 -12.84
CA GLY A 195 -9.42 -9.29 -13.63
C GLY A 195 -9.93 -10.72 -13.36
N PHE A 196 -9.26 -11.51 -12.50
CA PHE A 196 -9.74 -12.85 -12.14
C PHE A 196 -10.99 -12.84 -11.25
N GLU A 197 -11.32 -11.72 -10.58
CA GLU A 197 -12.50 -11.60 -9.72
C GLU A 197 -13.74 -10.97 -10.39
N SER A 198 -13.68 -10.61 -11.68
CA SER A 198 -14.80 -9.94 -12.38
C SER A 198 -15.88 -10.88 -12.93
N VAL A 199 -16.03 -12.08 -12.38
CA VAL A 199 -17.23 -12.91 -12.63
C VAL A 199 -18.02 -13.04 -11.33
N SER A 200 -18.53 -11.91 -10.85
CA SER A 200 -19.76 -11.95 -10.07
C SER A 200 -20.82 -12.60 -10.97
N ALA A 201 -21.23 -13.82 -10.62
CA ALA A 201 -22.37 -14.48 -11.24
C ALA A 201 -23.54 -13.49 -11.34
N PRO A 202 -24.34 -13.51 -12.43
CA PRO A 202 -25.49 -12.63 -12.52
C PRO A 202 -26.34 -12.82 -11.26
N ALA A 203 -26.60 -11.72 -10.55
CA ALA A 203 -27.58 -11.69 -9.48
C ALA A 203 -28.87 -12.31 -10.02
N GLY A 204 -29.34 -13.37 -9.37
CA GLY A 204 -30.28 -14.33 -9.92
C GLY A 204 -31.47 -13.71 -10.63
N ALA A 205 -31.72 -14.15 -11.87
CA ALA A 205 -33.07 -14.24 -12.39
C ALA A 205 -33.80 -15.32 -11.58
N GLY A 206 -34.33 -14.94 -10.42
CA GLY A 206 -35.31 -15.76 -9.72
C GLY A 206 -36.53 -15.94 -10.64
N PRO A 207 -37.02 -17.16 -10.87
CA PRO A 207 -38.26 -17.33 -11.61
C PRO A 207 -39.41 -16.74 -10.80
N THR A 208 -40.06 -15.72 -11.35
CA THR A 208 -41.36 -15.22 -10.89
C THR A 208 -42.35 -16.37 -10.98
N THR A 209 -42.63 -17.01 -9.85
CA THR A 209 -43.75 -17.95 -9.71
C THR A 209 -44.91 -17.19 -9.08
N THR A 210 -45.88 -16.89 -9.93
CA THR A 210 -47.19 -16.33 -9.57
C THR A 210 -47.86 -17.26 -8.55
N ALA A 211 -48.08 -16.77 -7.34
CA ALA A 211 -48.86 -17.47 -6.32
C ALA A 211 -50.34 -17.50 -6.75
N GLY A 212 -50.82 -18.69 -7.16
CA GLY A 212 -52.24 -18.98 -7.25
C GLY A 212 -52.80 -19.26 -5.85
N ALA A 213 -53.71 -18.42 -5.38
CA ALA A 213 -54.41 -18.58 -4.12
C ALA A 213 -55.50 -19.66 -4.21
N LEU A 214 -55.62 -20.49 -3.17
CA LEU A 214 -56.84 -21.20 -2.77
C LEU A 214 -56.91 -21.26 -1.23
N PRO A 215 -58.12 -21.23 -0.62
CA PRO A 215 -58.33 -20.85 0.79
C PRO A 215 -58.57 -22.03 1.75
N GLY A 216 -58.50 -21.73 3.06
CA GLY A 216 -58.81 -22.61 4.21
C GLY A 216 -57.57 -22.76 5.12
N ASP A 217 -57.61 -22.70 6.43
CA ASP A 217 -58.68 -22.84 7.42
C ASP A 217 -58.17 -22.27 8.77
N GLU A 218 -59.07 -22.00 9.69
CA GLU A 218 -58.91 -21.31 10.98
C GLU A 218 -57.99 -22.02 12.00
N GLY A 219 -57.48 -21.25 12.98
CA GLY A 219 -57.26 -21.78 14.34
C GLY A 219 -55.97 -21.41 15.07
N GLY A 220 -56.04 -20.34 15.87
CA GLY A 220 -55.63 -20.34 17.29
C GLY A 220 -54.13 -20.43 17.68
N GLY A 221 -53.67 -19.43 18.43
CA GLY A 221 -52.73 -19.65 19.54
C GLY A 221 -51.40 -18.90 19.47
N ALA A 222 -51.36 -17.71 20.05
CA ALA A 222 -50.13 -17.11 20.55
C ALA A 222 -49.61 -17.91 21.76
N THR A 223 -48.30 -18.23 21.82
CA THR A 223 -47.49 -18.27 23.07
C THR A 223 -46.01 -18.61 22.81
N ALA A 224 -45.14 -17.67 23.20
CA ALA A 224 -43.89 -17.81 23.95
C ALA A 224 -42.90 -18.98 23.71
N ARG A 225 -41.63 -18.62 23.42
CA ARG A 225 -40.36 -19.10 24.03
C ARG A 225 -39.19 -18.47 23.23
N GLY A 226 -38.21 -17.74 23.76
CA GLY A 226 -37.71 -17.60 25.14
C GLY A 226 -36.27 -18.13 25.24
N LEU A 227 -35.29 -17.24 25.11
CA LEU A 227 -33.94 -17.23 25.72
C LEU A 227 -33.06 -18.51 25.65
N ALA A 228 -31.99 -18.44 24.84
CA ALA A 228 -30.75 -19.21 25.06
C ALA A 228 -29.52 -18.53 24.42
N THR A 229 -29.26 -17.27 24.77
CA THR A 229 -27.98 -16.60 24.57
C THR A 229 -27.50 -16.10 25.92
N LEU A 230 -26.41 -16.69 26.44
CA LEU A 230 -25.52 -16.28 27.55
C LEU A 230 -25.18 -17.50 28.43
N GLY A 231 -24.16 -18.25 28.04
CA GLY A 231 -23.61 -19.32 28.88
C GLY A 231 -22.23 -19.80 28.46
N VAL A 232 -21.81 -19.54 27.21
CA VAL A 232 -20.58 -20.13 26.66
C VAL A 232 -19.40 -19.14 26.58
N ILE A 233 -19.60 -17.83 26.80
CA ILE A 233 -18.53 -16.82 26.59
C ILE A 233 -17.64 -16.59 27.84
N LEU A 234 -18.09 -16.93 29.05
CA LEU A 234 -17.33 -16.60 30.27
C LEU A 234 -16.23 -17.63 30.63
N ALA A 235 -16.28 -18.86 30.13
CA ALA A 235 -15.26 -19.87 30.45
C ALA A 235 -13.98 -19.75 29.58
N ALA A 236 -14.10 -19.24 28.34
CA ALA A 236 -12.95 -19.11 27.43
C ALA A 236 -12.04 -17.92 27.77
N GLY A 237 -12.59 -16.82 28.30
CA GLY A 237 -11.82 -15.59 28.61
C GLY A 237 -10.85 -15.73 29.80
N VAL A 238 -11.21 -16.53 30.80
CA VAL A 238 -10.38 -16.70 32.02
C VAL A 238 -9.17 -17.60 31.76
N GLY A 239 -9.32 -18.62 30.89
CA GLY A 239 -8.22 -19.53 30.54
C GLY A 239 -7.07 -18.85 29.80
N TRP A 240 -7.38 -17.92 28.89
CA TRP A 240 -6.36 -17.23 28.09
C TRP A 240 -5.53 -16.24 28.93
N ALA A 241 -6.17 -15.52 29.85
CA ALA A 241 -5.49 -14.55 30.72
C ALA A 241 -4.46 -15.18 31.66
N VAL A 242 -4.71 -16.40 32.15
CA VAL A 242 -3.78 -17.12 33.05
C VAL A 242 -2.54 -17.64 32.29
N VAL A 243 -2.72 -18.09 31.05
CA VAL A 243 -1.61 -18.58 30.19
C VAL A 243 -0.72 -17.42 29.72
N ALA A 244 -1.31 -16.28 29.34
CA ALA A 244 -0.58 -15.10 28.92
C ALA A 244 0.29 -14.50 30.06
N ARG A 245 -0.19 -14.57 31.31
CA ARG A 245 0.54 -14.03 32.47
C ARG A 245 1.71 -14.91 32.93
N ARG A 246 1.68 -16.22 32.65
CA ARG A 246 2.79 -17.14 32.94
C ARG A 246 3.96 -17.01 31.95
N ARG A 247 3.68 -16.73 30.67
CA ARG A 247 4.74 -16.56 29.66
C ARG A 247 5.56 -15.28 29.85
N ARG A 248 4.95 -14.20 30.35
CA ARG A 248 5.65 -12.92 30.59
C ARG A 248 6.64 -12.89 31.77
N ARG A 249 6.74 -13.96 32.58
CA ARG A 249 7.69 -14.05 33.69
C ARG A 249 8.96 -14.86 33.36
N GLY A 250 9.05 -15.42 32.14
CA GLY A 250 10.19 -16.26 31.72
C GLY A 250 11.35 -15.50 31.07
N ASP A 251 11.12 -14.26 30.61
CA ASP A 251 12.01 -13.60 29.64
C ASP A 251 12.73 -12.34 30.17
N ASP A 252 12.83 -12.14 31.49
CA ASP A 252 13.65 -11.06 32.04
C ASP A 252 15.15 -11.40 31.94
N PRO A 253 15.98 -10.58 31.26
CA PRO A 253 17.41 -10.82 31.18
C PRO A 253 18.10 -10.49 32.51
N PRO A 254 19.19 -11.19 32.89
CA PRO A 254 19.88 -10.97 34.15
C PRO A 254 20.56 -9.59 34.20
N PRO A 255 20.68 -8.97 35.39
CA PRO A 255 21.23 -7.62 35.53
C PRO A 255 22.73 -7.57 35.17
N ARG A 256 23.11 -6.56 34.40
CA ARG A 256 24.51 -6.28 34.04
C ARG A 256 25.24 -5.68 35.25
N ILE A 257 26.35 -6.31 35.62
CA ILE A 257 27.29 -5.82 36.63
C ILE A 257 28.26 -4.86 35.91
N SER A 258 28.31 -3.59 36.33
CA SER A 258 29.32 -2.62 35.87
C SER A 258 30.60 -2.74 36.71
N ARG A 259 31.75 -2.70 36.03
CA ARG A 259 33.03 -2.21 36.57
C ARG A 259 33.48 -1.05 35.71
#